data_AF-A0A9C9SBH0-F1
#
_entry.id   AF-A0A9C9SBH0-F1
#
_cell.length_a   1.000
_cell.length_b   1.000
_cell.length_c   1.000
_cell.angle_alpha   90.00
_cell.angle_beta   90.00
_cell.angle_gamma   90.00
#
_symmetry.space_group_name_H-M   'P 1'
#
loop_
_entity.id
_entity.type
_entity.pdbx_description
1 polymer ?
#
loop_
_entity_poly.entity_id
_entity_poly.type
_entity_poly.pdbx_seq_one_letter_code
_entity_poly.pdbx_strand_id
1 'polypeptide(L)' 'KNLFNLISPFIKDGELVLDWEDEIIRKSALTHGGEIKSELCRRPLEEKR' A
#
# COMPACT_ATOMS: atom_id res chain seq x y z
N LYS A 1 -1.73 16.97 -0.85
CA LYS A 1 -2.15 16.10 0.27
C LYS A 1 -0.87 15.58 0.93
N ASN A 2 -0.75 15.64 2.25
CA ASN A 2 0.48 15.31 2.98
C ASN A 2 0.45 13.86 3.51
N LEU A 3 1.59 13.39 4.04
CA LEU A 3 1.71 12.05 4.65
C LEU A 3 0.76 11.89 5.83
N PHE A 4 0.59 12.93 6.65
CA PHE A 4 -0.32 12.91 7.80
C PHE A 4 -1.73 12.49 7.39
N ASN A 5 -2.30 13.13 6.37
CA ASN A 5 -3.64 12.82 5.88
C ASN A 5 -3.75 11.40 5.30
N LEU A 6 -2.65 10.79 4.87
CA LEU A 6 -2.62 9.39 4.44
C LEU A 6 -2.64 8.44 5.63
N ILE A 7 -1.85 8.71 6.68
CA ILE A 7 -1.67 7.77 7.80
C ILE A 7 -2.70 7.93 8.93
N SER A 8 -3.26 9.13 9.11
CA SER A 8 -4.20 9.42 10.20
C SER A 8 -5.42 8.48 10.25
N PRO A 9 -6.04 8.07 9.12
CA PRO A 9 -7.14 7.09 9.15
C PRO A 9 -6.74 5.70 9.68
N PHE A 10 -5.45 5.37 9.63
CA PHE A 10 -4.91 4.07 10.00
C PHE A 10 -4.34 4.04 11.44
N ILE A 11 -4.37 5.15 12.15
CA ILE A 11 -3.93 5.20 13.55
C ILE A 11 -5.13 4.97 14.46
N LYS A 12 -5.13 3.89 15.23
CA LYS A 12 -6.16 3.55 16.22
C LYS A 12 -5.48 3.37 17.57
N ASP A 13 -5.95 4.11 18.57
CA ASP A 13 -5.40 4.08 19.95
C ASP A 13 -3.87 4.31 20.02
N GLY A 14 -3.31 5.07 19.08
CA GLY A 14 -1.87 5.35 19.00
C GLY A 14 -1.05 4.29 18.26
N GLU A 15 -1.68 3.22 17.79
CA GLU A 15 -1.04 2.17 16.99
C GLU A 15 -1.39 2.30 15.51
N LEU A 16 -0.43 1.96 14.65
CA LEU A 16 -0.65 1.89 13.21
C LEU A 16 -1.31 0.56 12.84
N VAL A 17 -2.60 0.60 12.53
CA VAL A 17 -3.42 -0.55 12.13
C VAL A 17 -3.75 -0.43 10.64
N LEU A 18 -3.07 -1.22 9.83
CA LEU A 18 -3.30 -1.29 8.39
C LEU A 18 -4.29 -2.41 8.07
N ASP A 19 -5.41 -2.06 7.45
CA ASP A 19 -6.29 -3.01 6.79
C ASP A 19 -5.83 -3.21 5.34
N TRP A 20 -5.45 -4.43 4.98
CA TRP A 20 -4.95 -4.74 3.64
C TRP A 20 -6.04 -4.93 2.59
N GLU A 21 -7.30 -5.04 3.02
CA GLU A 21 -8.46 -5.04 2.12
C GLU A 21 -8.91 -3.61 1.78
N ASP A 22 -8.50 -2.63 2.58
CA ASP A 22 -8.81 -1.21 2.36
C ASP A 22 -8.28 -0.73 0.99
N GLU A 23 -9.15 -0.01 0.26
CA GLU A 23 -8.86 0.45 -1.09
C GLU A 23 -7.64 1.39 -1.15
N ILE A 24 -7.46 2.25 -0.15
CA ILE A 24 -6.35 3.21 -0.09
C ILE A 24 -5.04 2.44 0.11
N ILE A 25 -5.03 1.46 1.02
CA ILE A 25 -3.84 0.62 1.23
C ILE A 25 -3.51 -0.20 0.00
N ARG A 26 -4.49 -0.88 -0.63
CA ARG A 26 -4.26 -1.67 -1.85
C ARG A 26 -3.70 -0.84 -3.01
N LYS A 27 -4.18 0.40 -3.17
CA LYS A 27 -3.68 1.31 -4.22
C LYS A 27 -2.34 1.96 -3.89
N SER A 28 -2.00 2.07 -2.61
CA SER A 28 -0.77 2.74 -2.16
C SER A 28 0.40 1.78 -1.94
N ALA A 29 0.13 0.50 -1.64
CA ALA A 29 1.14 -0.49 -1.33
C ALA A 29 1.91 -0.94 -2.59
N LEU A 30 3.22 -0.71 -2.58
CA LEU A 30 4.11 -1.20 -3.64
C LEU A 30 4.40 -2.70 -3.49
N THR A 31 4.82 -3.11 -2.28
CA THR A 31 5.11 -4.50 -1.93
C THR A 31 4.56 -4.84 -0.55
N HIS A 32 4.22 -6.11 -0.33
CA HIS A 32 3.90 -6.66 0.98
C HIS A 32 4.13 -8.17 0.99
N GLY A 33 4.72 -8.71 2.06
CA GLY A 33 4.93 -10.15 2.20
C GLY A 33 5.85 -10.77 1.13
N GLY A 34 6.78 -9.99 0.57
CA GLY A 34 7.66 -10.44 -0.51
C GLY A 34 7.04 -10.40 -1.90
N GLU A 35 5.78 -9.96 -2.03
CA GLU A 35 5.08 -9.84 -3.31
C GLU A 35 4.89 -8.38 -3.72
N ILE A 36 4.91 -8.14 -5.03
CA ILE A 36 4.53 -6.85 -5.61
C ILE A 36 3.00 -6.78 -5.61
N LYS A 37 2.44 -5.78 -4.91
CA LYS A 37 0.99 -5.55 -4.82
C LYS A 37 0.50 -4.54 -5.86
N SER A 38 1.31 -3.53 -6.15
CA SER A 38 0.98 -2.50 -7.15
C SER A 38 0.96 -3.04 -8.57
N GLU A 39 -0.17 -2.85 -9.26
CA GLU A 39 -0.36 -3.25 -10.66
C GLU A 39 0.56 -2.47 -11.62
N LEU A 40 0.84 -1.21 -11.30
CA LEU A 40 1.71 -0.34 -12.11
C LEU A 40 3.15 -0.87 -12.19
N CYS A 41 3.63 -1.46 -11.10
CA CYS A 41 4.98 -2.01 -11.05
C CYS A 41 5.05 -3.46 -11.52
N ARG A 42 3.94 -4.21 -11.52
CA ARG A 42 3.92 -5.60 -11.98
C ARG A 42 4.16 -5.70 -13.49
N ARG A 43 3.46 -4.89 -14.30
CA ARG A 43 3.54 -4.92 -15.78
C ARG A 43 4.98 -4.78 -16.33
N PRO A 44 5.77 -3.75 -15.96
CA PRO A 44 7.12 -3.58 -16.50
C PRO A 44 8.11 -4.66 -16.06
N LEU A 45 7.85 -5.34 -14.95
CA LEU A 45 8.74 -6.38 -14.42
C LEU A 45 8.50 -7.73 -15.09
N GLU A 46 7.25 -8.04 -15.47
CA GLU A 46 6.92 -9.22 -16.27
C GLU A 46 7.46 -9.10 -17.69
N GLU A 47 7.42 -7.90 -18.29
CA GLU A 47 7.99 -7.64 -19.63
C GLU A 47 9.52 -7.71 -19.68
N LYS A 48 10.20 -7.58 -18.54
CA LYS A 48 11.67 -7.59 -18.43
C LYS A 48 12.26 -8.95 -18.04
N ARG A 49 11.43 -9.97 -17.86
CA ARG A 49 11.82 -11.29 -17.37
C ARG A 49 11.86 -12.32 -18.49
#